data_AF-A0A3B5KW75-F1
#
_entry.id   AF-A0A3B5KW75-F1
#
_cell.length_a   1.000
_cell.length_b   1.000
_cell.length_c   1.000
_cell.angle_alpha   90.00
_cell.angle_beta   90.00
_cell.angle_gamma   90.00
#
_symmetry.space_group_name_H-M   'P 1'
#
loop_
_entity.id
_entity.type
_entity.pdbx_description
1 polymer ?
#
loop_
_entity_poly.entity_id
_entity_poly.type
_entity_poly.pdbx_seq_one_letter_code
_entity_poly.pdbx_strand_id
1 'polypeptide(L)'
;MIHLRLQSCGVPSEELGKVLRLLGIKKKRLYKLLPLLEFITWSLLKEDNTVRNLTLSDVILDPMTNHPWLQLSDDQRRVQEGLSESEPPESSQRFDSLPCVLGWEGYNSGRHYWEVDIANNGYWRVGLTTANSERKGNFPMTPKKGYYVLWRSTHNFYACSKPETPLPAALIPRRLGVYLDYDEGQISFYNAETKSHIYTFTGSFGGKLYPLFAPMDGRTLMTVIKPLPSFVPIHIHVQNVINNCGELCMEPL
;
A
#
# COMPACT_ATOMS: atom_id res chain seq x y z
N MET A 1 -28.41 -23.89 -14.51
CA MET A 1 -26.99 -23.68 -14.17
C MET A 1 -26.96 -22.49 -13.22
N ILE A 2 -26.56 -22.71 -11.98
CA ILE A 2 -26.93 -21.87 -10.81
C ILE A 2 -26.13 -20.56 -10.84
N HIS A 3 -26.84 -19.43 -10.98
CA HIS A 3 -26.33 -18.10 -10.71
C HIS A 3 -26.17 -17.94 -9.19
N LEU A 4 -24.95 -18.00 -8.67
CA LEU A 4 -24.67 -17.53 -7.32
C LEU A 4 -24.58 -16.00 -7.36
N ARG A 5 -25.65 -15.33 -6.94
CA ARG A 5 -25.62 -13.92 -6.55
C ARG A 5 -24.71 -13.79 -5.34
N LEU A 6 -23.57 -13.12 -5.49
CA LEU A 6 -22.85 -12.53 -4.37
C LEU A 6 -23.77 -11.44 -3.79
N GLN A 7 -24.47 -11.73 -2.70
CA GLN A 7 -25.11 -10.71 -1.89
C GLN A 7 -24.01 -9.89 -1.23
N SER A 8 -23.91 -8.62 -1.61
CA SER A 8 -23.07 -7.62 -0.96
C SER A 8 -23.53 -7.44 0.49
N CYS A 9 -22.80 -8.03 1.43
CA CYS A 9 -22.92 -7.73 2.85
C CYS A 9 -22.25 -6.39 3.15
N GLY A 10 -22.96 -5.30 2.89
CA GLY A 10 -22.55 -3.95 3.23
C GLY A 10 -23.75 -3.05 3.43
N VAL A 11 -23.78 -2.27 4.52
CA VAL A 11 -24.78 -1.21 4.70
C VAL A 11 -24.38 -0.04 3.81
N PRO A 12 -25.24 0.41 2.87
CA PRO A 12 -24.94 1.55 2.00
C PRO A 12 -24.51 2.79 2.81
N SER A 13 -23.54 3.57 2.33
CA SER A 13 -22.95 4.71 3.07
C SER A 13 -23.98 5.76 3.51
N GLU A 14 -25.03 5.94 2.71
CA GLU A 14 -26.18 6.77 3.05
C GLU A 14 -27.02 6.22 4.20
N GLU A 15 -27.22 4.89 4.23
CA GLU A 15 -27.92 4.20 5.32
C GLU A 15 -27.09 4.22 6.60
N LEU A 16 -25.77 4.06 6.51
CA LEU A 16 -24.86 4.22 7.65
C LEU A 16 -24.87 5.66 8.19
N GLY A 17 -24.86 6.66 7.30
CA GLY A 17 -24.98 8.08 7.66
C GLY A 17 -26.33 8.46 8.25
N LYS A 18 -27.42 7.81 7.81
CA LYS A 18 -28.77 7.94 8.39
C LYS A 18 -28.85 7.24 9.74
N VAL A 19 -28.33 6.03 9.89
CA VAL A 19 -28.29 5.25 11.14
C VAL A 19 -27.48 5.99 12.21
N LEU A 20 -26.30 6.51 11.87
CA LEU A 20 -25.47 7.27 12.81
C LEU A 20 -26.15 8.56 13.29
N ARG A 21 -26.93 9.23 12.41
CA ARG A 21 -27.75 10.40 12.76
C ARG A 21 -28.98 10.03 13.58
N LEU A 22 -29.70 8.96 13.22
CA LEU A 22 -30.85 8.41 13.93
C LEU A 22 -30.49 7.98 15.36
N LEU A 23 -29.31 7.38 15.54
CA LEU A 23 -28.79 6.97 16.84
C LEU A 23 -28.23 8.14 17.67
N GLY A 24 -28.20 9.36 17.13
CA GLY A 24 -27.71 10.55 17.84
C GLY A 24 -26.24 10.47 18.27
N ILE A 25 -25.43 9.65 17.58
CA ILE A 25 -24.06 9.36 18.00
C ILE A 25 -23.16 10.55 17.64
N LYS A 26 -22.88 11.40 18.64
CA LYS A 26 -21.89 12.47 18.51
C LYS A 26 -20.51 11.87 18.20
N LYS A 27 -19.68 12.56 17.40
CA LYS A 27 -18.31 12.14 17.02
C LYS A 27 -17.46 11.67 18.22
N LYS A 28 -17.58 12.35 19.38
CA LYS A 28 -16.91 11.96 20.64
C LYS A 28 -17.38 10.62 21.23
N ARG A 29 -18.63 10.21 21.00
CA ARG A 29 -19.16 8.88 21.37
C ARG A 29 -18.74 7.81 20.37
N LEU A 30 -18.55 8.15 19.11
CA LEU A 30 -18.04 7.22 18.09
C LEU A 30 -16.62 6.72 18.44
N TYR A 31 -15.73 7.62 18.89
CA TYR A 31 -14.39 7.23 19.38
C TYR A 31 -14.42 6.32 20.61
N LYS A 32 -15.50 6.36 21.42
CA LYS A 32 -15.70 5.44 22.55
C LYS A 32 -16.29 4.09 22.14
N LEU A 33 -17.02 4.06 21.02
CA LEU A 33 -17.59 2.84 20.45
C LEU A 33 -16.62 2.13 19.51
N LEU A 34 -15.56 2.80 19.05
CA LEU A 34 -14.53 2.23 18.19
C LEU A 34 -13.95 0.92 18.72
N PRO A 35 -13.55 0.79 20.01
CA PRO A 35 -13.08 -0.49 20.55
C PRO A 35 -14.15 -1.60 20.51
N LEU A 36 -15.42 -1.25 20.69
CA LEU A 36 -16.53 -2.19 20.62
C LEU A 36 -16.85 -2.57 19.17
N LEU A 37 -16.78 -1.61 18.25
CA LEU A 37 -16.91 -1.87 16.82
C LEU A 37 -15.75 -2.76 16.37
N GLU A 38 -14.50 -2.43 16.69
CA GLU A 38 -13.32 -3.27 16.44
C GLU A 38 -13.49 -4.68 17.01
N PHE A 39 -14.05 -4.83 18.21
CA PHE A 39 -14.35 -6.12 18.83
C PHE A 39 -15.46 -6.90 18.10
N ILE A 40 -16.54 -6.22 17.70
CA ILE A 40 -17.65 -6.82 16.94
C ILE A 40 -17.15 -7.22 15.55
N THR A 41 -16.42 -6.35 14.85
CA THR A 41 -15.83 -6.70 13.56
C THR A 41 -14.84 -7.83 13.73
N TRP A 42 -13.98 -7.83 14.75
CA TRP A 42 -13.09 -8.97 15.02
C TRP A 42 -13.87 -10.26 15.26
N SER A 43 -14.95 -10.22 16.04
CA SER A 43 -15.77 -11.40 16.35
C SER A 43 -16.46 -11.94 15.09
N LEU A 44 -17.01 -11.06 14.26
CA LEU A 44 -17.63 -11.42 12.97
C LEU A 44 -16.59 -11.92 11.96
N LEU A 45 -15.42 -11.28 11.90
CA LEU A 45 -14.35 -11.62 10.97
C LEU A 45 -13.50 -12.81 11.41
N LYS A 46 -13.57 -13.22 12.68
CA LYS A 46 -12.93 -14.45 13.19
C LYS A 46 -13.63 -15.70 12.66
N GLU A 47 -14.92 -15.59 12.38
CA GLU A 47 -15.73 -16.63 11.73
C GLU A 47 -15.48 -16.65 10.21
N ASP A 48 -15.08 -15.52 9.64
CA ASP A 48 -14.76 -15.38 8.22
C ASP A 48 -13.29 -15.79 7.93
N ASN A 49 -13.05 -16.61 6.90
CA ASN A 49 -11.68 -17.04 6.53
C ASN A 49 -10.79 -15.88 6.02
N THR A 50 -11.38 -14.69 5.86
CA THR A 50 -10.74 -13.49 5.34
C THR A 50 -9.74 -12.85 6.31
N VAL A 51 -9.80 -13.08 7.63
CA VAL A 51 -8.72 -12.62 8.55
C VAL A 51 -7.63 -13.69 8.73
N ARG A 52 -7.92 -14.95 8.41
CA ARG A 52 -6.98 -16.07 8.65
C ARG A 52 -5.82 -16.16 7.64
N ASN A 53 -5.91 -15.51 6.47
CA ASN A 53 -4.86 -15.60 5.43
C ASN A 53 -4.15 -14.26 5.14
N LEU A 54 -4.05 -13.34 6.10
CA LEU A 54 -3.19 -12.16 5.98
C LEU A 54 -1.76 -12.51 6.41
N THR A 55 -0.80 -12.34 5.51
CA THR A 55 0.63 -12.55 5.76
C THR A 55 1.31 -11.23 6.09
N LEU A 56 1.80 -11.09 7.33
CA LEU A 56 2.69 -10.00 7.70
C LEU A 56 4.07 -10.27 7.12
N SER A 57 4.32 -9.64 5.98
CA SER A 57 5.44 -9.98 5.12
C SER A 57 6.72 -9.34 5.63
N ASP A 58 7.76 -10.16 5.72
CA ASP A 58 9.07 -9.75 6.17
C ASP A 58 9.93 -9.35 4.97
N VAL A 59 9.67 -8.16 4.43
CA VAL A 59 10.31 -7.73 3.18
C VAL A 59 11.80 -7.46 3.39
N ILE A 60 12.62 -8.10 2.58
CA ILE A 60 14.07 -7.93 2.49
C ILE A 60 14.40 -7.32 1.13
N LEU A 61 15.28 -6.33 1.09
CA LEU A 61 15.69 -5.63 -0.14
C LEU A 61 16.67 -6.49 -0.94
N ASP A 62 16.51 -6.54 -2.26
CA ASP A 62 17.36 -7.34 -3.16
C ASP A 62 18.56 -6.54 -3.69
N PRO A 63 19.81 -6.85 -3.27
CA PRO A 63 21.01 -6.19 -3.76
C PRO A 63 21.21 -6.31 -5.29
N MET A 64 20.66 -7.35 -5.92
CA MET A 64 20.77 -7.56 -7.36
C MET A 64 19.90 -6.59 -8.18
N THR A 65 18.94 -5.92 -7.55
CA THR A 65 18.10 -4.89 -8.20
C THR A 65 18.50 -3.47 -7.84
N ASN A 66 19.35 -3.32 -6.82
CA ASN A 66 19.75 -2.06 -6.21
C ASN A 66 20.40 -1.09 -7.20
N HIS A 67 19.82 0.08 -7.45
CA HIS A 67 20.48 1.07 -8.30
C HIS A 67 21.89 1.44 -7.76
N PRO A 68 22.90 1.69 -8.62
CA PRO A 68 24.29 1.96 -8.19
C PRO A 68 24.45 3.08 -7.15
N TRP A 69 23.58 4.10 -7.20
CA TRP A 69 23.54 5.21 -6.23
C TRP A 69 22.86 4.87 -4.90
N LEU A 70 22.29 3.69 -4.73
CA LEU A 70 21.65 3.28 -3.49
C LEU A 70 22.59 2.48 -2.60
N GLN A 71 22.53 2.75 -1.31
CA GLN A 71 23.22 2.01 -0.28
C GLN A 71 22.20 1.26 0.58
N LEU A 72 22.41 -0.06 0.69
CA LEU A 72 21.61 -0.92 1.55
C LEU A 72 22.33 -1.12 2.90
N SER A 73 21.57 -1.25 3.98
CA SER A 73 22.14 -1.74 5.24
C SER A 73 22.48 -3.23 5.18
N ASP A 74 23.35 -3.69 6.06
CA ASP A 74 23.79 -5.09 6.14
C ASP A 74 22.64 -6.08 6.32
N ASP A 75 21.60 -5.68 7.04
CA ASP A 75 20.38 -6.47 7.26
C ASP A 75 19.38 -6.38 6.10
N GLN A 76 19.70 -5.62 5.04
CA GLN A 76 18.89 -5.44 3.84
C GLN A 76 17.48 -4.89 4.13
N ARG A 77 17.33 -4.10 5.20
CA ARG A 77 16.05 -3.48 5.58
C ARG A 77 16.02 -1.98 5.36
N ARG A 78 17.17 -1.35 5.17
CA ARG A 78 17.27 0.09 4.97
C ARG A 78 17.87 0.40 3.62
N VAL A 79 17.37 1.49 3.02
CA VAL A 79 17.91 2.04 1.78
C VAL A 79 17.90 3.55 1.82
N GLN A 80 19.00 4.13 1.33
CA GLN A 80 19.19 5.56 1.11
C GLN A 80 20.11 5.74 -0.09
N GLU A 81 20.05 6.90 -0.74
CA GLU A 81 21.08 7.28 -1.71
C GLU A 81 22.43 7.52 -1.02
N GLY A 82 23.49 6.97 -1.62
CA GLY A 82 24.87 7.14 -1.19
C GLY A 82 25.47 8.48 -1.64
N LEU A 83 26.63 8.79 -1.08
CA LEU A 83 27.42 9.96 -1.49
C LEU A 83 28.13 9.79 -2.84
N SER A 84 28.26 8.54 -3.29
CA SER A 84 28.95 8.12 -4.50
C SER A 84 28.34 6.84 -5.04
N GLU A 85 28.43 6.67 -6.35
CA GLU A 85 28.02 5.46 -7.04
C GLU A 85 28.85 4.23 -6.60
N SER A 86 28.18 3.09 -6.47
CA SER A 86 28.81 1.78 -6.28
C SER A 86 28.88 1.02 -7.60
N GLU A 87 29.71 -0.02 -7.69
CA GLU A 87 29.80 -0.91 -8.87
C GLU A 87 29.17 -2.28 -8.55
N PRO A 88 27.84 -2.41 -8.52
CA PRO A 88 27.20 -3.69 -8.26
C PRO A 88 27.33 -4.62 -9.48
N PRO A 89 27.25 -5.95 -9.31
CA PRO A 89 27.30 -6.91 -10.41
C PRO A 89 26.24 -6.63 -11.49
N GLU A 90 26.45 -7.04 -12.73
CA GLU A 90 25.45 -6.86 -13.78
C GLU A 90 24.13 -7.59 -13.47
N SER A 91 23.00 -6.92 -13.77
CA SER A 91 21.67 -7.47 -13.53
C SER A 91 20.63 -6.86 -14.47
N SER A 92 19.91 -7.73 -15.19
CA SER A 92 18.79 -7.32 -16.05
C SER A 92 17.61 -6.73 -15.27
N GLN A 93 17.57 -7.00 -13.96
CA GLN A 93 16.52 -6.52 -13.05
C GLN A 93 16.88 -5.17 -12.40
N ARG A 94 18.07 -4.60 -12.66
CA ARG A 94 18.50 -3.31 -12.11
C ARG A 94 17.88 -2.14 -12.86
N PHE A 95 17.39 -1.14 -12.13
CA PHE A 95 17.01 0.15 -12.72
C PHE A 95 18.28 0.94 -13.07
N ASP A 96 18.28 1.68 -14.18
CA ASP A 96 19.44 2.48 -14.63
C ASP A 96 19.23 4.01 -14.53
N SER A 97 17.98 4.45 -14.51
CA SER A 97 17.60 5.87 -14.58
C SER A 97 17.02 6.39 -13.27
N LEU A 98 16.33 5.53 -12.52
CA LEU A 98 15.69 5.87 -11.25
C LEU A 98 16.39 5.10 -10.12
N PRO A 99 16.72 5.76 -9.00
CA PRO A 99 17.34 5.12 -7.85
C PRO A 99 16.31 4.24 -7.13
N CYS A 100 16.09 3.04 -7.67
CA CYS A 100 15.12 2.07 -7.18
C CYS A 100 15.80 0.78 -6.72
N VAL A 101 15.18 0.13 -5.74
CA VAL A 101 15.48 -1.24 -5.31
C VAL A 101 14.16 -1.98 -5.09
N LEU A 102 14.17 -3.29 -5.34
CA LEU A 102 13.02 -4.16 -5.12
C LEU A 102 13.16 -5.00 -3.85
N GLY A 103 12.04 -5.51 -3.36
CA GLY A 103 12.05 -6.65 -2.44
C GLY A 103 12.53 -7.93 -3.14
N TRP A 104 13.22 -8.79 -2.39
CA TRP A 104 13.68 -10.11 -2.83
C TRP A 104 12.51 -11.05 -3.18
N GLU A 105 11.51 -11.09 -2.29
CA GLU A 105 10.32 -11.91 -2.50
C GLU A 105 9.27 -11.13 -3.31
N GLY A 106 8.73 -11.81 -4.33
CA GLY A 106 7.60 -11.32 -5.12
C GLY A 106 6.39 -12.23 -4.94
N TYR A 107 5.20 -11.63 -4.93
CA TYR A 107 3.95 -12.26 -4.57
C TYR A 107 3.06 -12.49 -5.80
N ASN A 108 2.42 -13.66 -5.87
CA ASN A 108 1.51 -14.05 -6.96
C ASN A 108 0.20 -14.68 -6.48
N SER A 109 -0.12 -14.56 -5.19
CA SER A 109 -1.35 -15.07 -4.58
C SER A 109 -1.48 -14.50 -3.17
N GLY A 110 -2.70 -14.54 -2.61
CA GLY A 110 -2.92 -14.26 -1.20
C GLY A 110 -2.80 -12.80 -0.80
N ARG A 111 -2.74 -12.58 0.51
CA ARG A 111 -2.78 -11.25 1.12
C ARG A 111 -1.53 -10.96 1.91
N HIS A 112 -0.92 -9.82 1.63
CA HIS A 112 0.37 -9.44 2.17
C HIS A 112 0.32 -8.02 2.73
N TYR A 113 0.97 -7.81 3.86
CA TYR A 113 1.12 -6.47 4.43
C TYR A 113 2.52 -6.26 4.98
N TRP A 114 3.09 -5.10 4.71
CA TRP A 114 4.35 -4.62 5.31
C TRP A 114 4.29 -3.11 5.53
N GLU A 115 5.21 -2.60 6.34
CA GLU A 115 5.31 -1.17 6.66
C GLU A 115 6.67 -0.61 6.25
N VAL A 116 6.70 0.69 5.95
CA VAL A 116 7.91 1.41 5.57
C VAL A 116 7.96 2.70 6.37
N ASP A 117 8.97 2.83 7.24
CA ASP A 117 9.32 4.11 7.82
C ASP A 117 10.06 4.94 6.76
N ILE A 118 9.56 6.15 6.52
CA ILE A 118 10.12 7.10 5.57
C ILE A 118 10.57 8.31 6.38
N ALA A 119 11.86 8.38 6.65
CA ALA A 119 12.44 9.52 7.33
C ALA A 119 12.50 10.74 6.40
N ASN A 120 12.42 11.92 7.02
CA ASN A 120 12.53 13.22 6.35
C ASN A 120 11.36 13.57 5.39
N ASN A 121 11.30 14.83 4.99
CA ASN A 121 10.23 15.38 4.17
C ASN A 121 10.65 15.48 2.69
N GLY A 122 11.15 14.37 2.17
CA GLY A 122 11.87 14.30 0.91
C GLY A 122 11.10 13.82 -0.30
N TYR A 123 11.85 13.54 -1.36
CA TYR A 123 11.34 12.90 -2.58
C TYR A 123 11.44 11.39 -2.46
N TRP A 124 10.33 10.71 -2.73
CA TRP A 124 10.31 9.26 -2.70
C TRP A 124 9.21 8.65 -3.54
N ARG A 125 9.40 7.36 -3.85
CA ARG A 125 8.37 6.48 -4.40
C ARG A 125 8.34 5.16 -3.64
N VAL A 126 7.14 4.67 -3.35
CA VAL A 126 6.93 3.35 -2.72
C VAL A 126 5.71 2.69 -3.33
N GLY A 127 5.79 1.38 -3.58
CA GLY A 127 4.65 0.61 -4.08
C GLY A 127 5.04 -0.79 -4.51
N LEU A 128 4.42 -1.26 -5.60
CA LEU A 128 4.74 -2.55 -6.21
C LEU A 128 4.99 -2.41 -7.71
N THR A 129 5.77 -3.34 -8.26
CA THR A 129 5.97 -3.49 -9.70
C THR A 129 5.89 -4.94 -10.15
N THR A 130 5.48 -5.17 -11.39
CA THR A 130 5.50 -6.51 -12.00
C THR A 130 6.91 -6.93 -12.42
N ALA A 131 7.16 -8.24 -12.48
CA ALA A 131 8.44 -8.80 -12.94
C ALA A 131 8.91 -8.26 -14.31
N ASN A 132 7.96 -8.06 -15.23
CA ASN A 132 8.18 -7.69 -16.64
C ASN A 132 8.09 -6.18 -16.91
N SER A 133 8.02 -5.35 -15.89
CA SER A 133 8.03 -3.89 -16.06
C SER A 133 9.35 -3.41 -16.67
N GLU A 134 9.29 -2.39 -17.53
CA GLU A 134 10.46 -1.73 -18.12
C GLU A 134 11.36 -1.13 -17.03
N ARG A 135 12.68 -1.37 -17.06
CA ARG A 135 13.59 -0.87 -16.02
C ARG A 135 14.70 0.04 -16.55
N LYS A 136 14.77 0.18 -17.88
CA LYS A 136 15.85 0.88 -18.56
C LYS A 136 15.36 2.18 -19.20
N GLY A 137 16.18 3.22 -19.10
CA GLY A 137 15.88 4.54 -19.61
C GLY A 137 14.73 5.25 -18.88
N ASN A 138 14.18 6.29 -19.51
CA ASN A 138 13.10 7.09 -18.94
C ASN A 138 11.74 6.54 -19.37
N PHE A 139 10.92 6.12 -18.42
CA PHE A 139 9.58 5.61 -18.67
C PHE A 139 8.59 6.08 -17.58
N PRO A 140 7.30 6.25 -17.92
CA PRO A 140 6.30 6.61 -16.94
C PRO A 140 5.93 5.38 -16.08
N MET A 141 6.05 5.51 -14.76
CA MET A 141 5.45 4.56 -13.82
C MET A 141 3.93 4.72 -13.87
N THR A 142 3.23 3.72 -14.40
CA THR A 142 1.76 3.66 -14.46
C THR A 142 1.29 2.20 -14.31
N PRO A 143 0.03 1.96 -13.88
CA PRO A 143 -0.52 0.61 -13.80
C PRO A 143 -0.42 -0.17 -15.11
N LYS A 144 -0.66 0.49 -16.25
CA LYS A 144 -0.53 -0.11 -17.59
C LYS A 144 0.90 -0.60 -17.90
N LYS A 145 1.91 0.00 -17.26
CA LYS A 145 3.32 -0.37 -17.36
C LYS A 145 3.78 -1.26 -16.19
N GLY A 146 2.86 -1.76 -15.39
CA GLY A 146 3.17 -2.65 -14.28
C GLY A 146 3.64 -1.94 -13.02
N TYR A 147 3.30 -0.66 -12.81
CA TYR A 147 3.67 0.10 -11.60
C TYR A 147 2.44 0.57 -10.83
N TYR A 148 2.40 0.24 -9.55
CA TYR A 148 1.34 0.61 -8.61
C TYR A 148 2.00 1.32 -7.43
N VAL A 149 2.26 2.61 -7.61
CA VAL A 149 3.23 3.37 -6.81
C VAL A 149 2.62 4.70 -6.36
N LEU A 150 2.88 5.07 -5.12
CA LEU A 150 2.69 6.43 -4.64
C LEU A 150 4.02 7.18 -4.75
N TRP A 151 3.96 8.47 -5.07
CA TRP A 151 5.14 9.32 -5.08
C TRP A 151 4.89 10.64 -4.36
N ARG A 152 5.96 11.15 -3.75
CA ARG A 152 5.98 12.42 -3.05
C ARG A 152 7.16 13.27 -3.51
N SER A 153 6.95 14.58 -3.55
CA SER A 153 8.00 15.60 -3.52
C SER A 153 7.80 16.54 -2.32
N THR A 154 8.60 17.61 -2.26
CA THR A 154 8.45 18.68 -1.27
C THR A 154 7.07 19.34 -1.29
N HIS A 155 6.36 19.32 -2.42
CA HIS A 155 5.09 20.03 -2.60
C HIS A 155 3.93 19.15 -3.10
N ASN A 156 4.25 17.96 -3.61
CA ASN A 156 3.29 17.10 -4.31
C ASN A 156 3.19 15.73 -3.63
N PHE A 157 2.00 15.15 -3.61
CA PHE A 157 1.77 13.78 -3.21
C PHE A 157 0.71 13.17 -4.12
N TYR A 158 1.04 12.06 -4.78
CA TYR A 158 0.25 11.54 -5.89
C TYR A 158 0.27 10.00 -5.91
N ALA A 159 -0.78 9.43 -6.49
CA ALA A 159 -0.77 8.07 -6.99
C ALA A 159 -0.41 8.08 -8.48
N CYS A 160 0.47 7.17 -8.90
CA CYS A 160 0.92 6.99 -10.30
C CYS A 160 -0.17 6.41 -11.23
N SER A 161 -1.42 6.83 -11.12
CA SER A 161 -2.51 6.50 -12.04
C SER A 161 -2.38 7.26 -13.38
N LYS A 162 -3.30 7.02 -14.32
CA LYS A 162 -3.36 7.73 -15.61
C LYS A 162 -4.77 8.28 -15.83
N PRO A 163 -4.99 9.61 -15.78
CA PRO A 163 -4.04 10.65 -15.36
C PRO A 163 -3.61 10.47 -13.90
N GLU A 164 -2.48 11.07 -13.49
CA GLU A 164 -2.02 10.99 -12.10
C GLU A 164 -3.07 11.55 -11.13
N THR A 165 -3.30 10.86 -10.01
CA THR A 165 -4.30 11.27 -9.02
C THR A 165 -3.61 12.04 -7.90
N PRO A 166 -3.92 13.35 -7.72
CA PRO A 166 -3.41 14.12 -6.59
C PRO A 166 -3.99 13.59 -5.27
N LEU A 167 -3.14 13.49 -4.25
CA LEU A 167 -3.50 13.05 -2.91
C LEU A 167 -3.36 14.22 -1.92
N PRO A 168 -4.25 14.33 -0.92
CA PRO A 168 -4.16 15.38 0.09
C PRO A 168 -2.84 15.33 0.86
N ALA A 169 -2.17 16.48 1.03
CA ALA A 169 -0.93 16.58 1.80
C ALA A 169 -1.09 16.12 3.27
N ALA A 170 -2.30 16.23 3.82
CA ALA A 170 -2.63 15.75 5.17
C ALA A 170 -2.52 14.21 5.33
N LEU A 171 -2.49 13.46 4.22
CA LEU A 171 -2.36 12.00 4.23
C LEU A 171 -0.91 11.53 4.07
N ILE A 172 0.06 12.44 3.91
CA ILE A 172 1.47 12.08 3.80
C ILE A 172 1.91 11.33 5.07
N PRO A 173 2.36 10.07 4.95
CA PRO A 173 2.72 9.28 6.12
C PRO A 173 4.20 9.45 6.49
N ARG A 174 4.53 9.30 7.78
CA ARG A 174 5.89 8.94 8.19
C ARG A 174 6.10 7.43 8.12
N ARG A 175 5.05 6.66 8.41
CA ARG A 175 5.01 5.21 8.20
C ARG A 175 3.93 4.84 7.20
N LEU A 176 4.36 4.34 6.04
CA LEU A 176 3.47 3.89 4.98
C LEU A 176 3.21 2.39 5.14
N GLY A 177 1.95 2.01 5.33
CA GLY A 177 1.50 0.63 5.24
C GLY A 177 1.15 0.28 3.80
N VAL A 178 1.63 -0.86 3.31
CA VAL A 178 1.34 -1.37 1.98
C VAL A 178 0.64 -2.72 2.12
N TYR A 179 -0.58 -2.79 1.59
CA TYR A 179 -1.41 -3.99 1.58
C TYR A 179 -1.61 -4.47 0.14
N LEU A 180 -1.38 -5.75 -0.09
CA LEU A 180 -1.68 -6.45 -1.32
C LEU A 180 -2.74 -7.50 -1.04
N ASP A 181 -3.84 -7.45 -1.78
CA ASP A 181 -4.76 -8.57 -1.98
C ASP A 181 -4.59 -9.04 -3.42
N TYR A 182 -3.72 -10.02 -3.64
CA TYR A 182 -3.41 -10.45 -4.99
C TYR A 182 -4.63 -11.08 -5.66
N ASP A 183 -5.38 -11.88 -4.89
CA ASP A 183 -6.50 -12.68 -5.39
C ASP A 183 -7.69 -11.78 -5.78
N GLU A 184 -7.94 -10.71 -5.01
CA GLU A 184 -8.96 -9.70 -5.30
C GLU A 184 -8.43 -8.53 -6.17
N GLY A 185 -7.17 -8.58 -6.58
CA GLY A 185 -6.62 -7.56 -7.48
C GLY A 185 -6.44 -6.18 -6.85
N GLN A 186 -6.17 -6.10 -5.55
CA GLN A 186 -6.12 -4.85 -4.79
C GLN A 186 -4.72 -4.55 -4.27
N ILE A 187 -4.29 -3.29 -4.42
CA ILE A 187 -3.11 -2.74 -3.73
C ILE A 187 -3.54 -1.48 -3.00
N SER A 188 -3.51 -1.51 -1.67
CA SER A 188 -3.97 -0.41 -0.81
C SER A 188 -2.83 0.17 0.01
N PHE A 189 -2.85 1.49 0.17
CA PHE A 189 -1.86 2.26 0.92
C PHE A 189 -2.49 2.95 2.11
N TYR A 190 -1.79 2.94 3.23
CA TYR A 190 -2.27 3.50 4.49
C TYR A 190 -1.19 4.33 5.17
N ASN A 191 -1.62 5.36 5.89
CA ASN A 191 -0.81 5.92 6.95
C ASN A 191 -0.94 5.00 8.16
N ALA A 192 0.14 4.28 8.49
CA ALA A 192 0.12 3.26 9.54
C ALA A 192 0.05 3.87 10.95
N GLU A 193 0.49 5.12 11.13
CA GLU A 193 0.44 5.81 12.43
C GLU A 193 -0.99 6.25 12.77
N THR A 194 -1.64 6.93 11.82
CA THR A 194 -3.03 7.41 11.99
C THR A 194 -4.06 6.35 11.66
N LYS A 195 -3.60 5.22 11.10
CA LYS A 195 -4.43 4.15 10.54
C LYS A 195 -5.45 4.73 9.56
N SER A 196 -5.03 5.61 8.65
CA SER A 196 -5.93 6.17 7.65
C SER A 196 -5.59 5.64 6.26
N HIS A 197 -6.61 5.27 5.50
CA HIS A 197 -6.45 4.96 4.09
C HIS A 197 -5.91 6.18 3.32
N ILE A 198 -5.04 5.91 2.36
CA ILE A 198 -4.45 6.91 1.47
C ILE A 198 -5.00 6.73 0.05
N TYR A 199 -4.81 5.54 -0.51
CA TYR A 199 -5.17 5.25 -1.90
C TYR A 199 -5.23 3.75 -2.15
N THR A 200 -6.03 3.33 -3.15
CA THR A 200 -6.11 1.94 -3.60
C THR A 200 -6.03 1.87 -5.11
N PHE A 201 -5.18 0.98 -5.63
CA PHE A 201 -5.25 0.51 -7.01
C PHE A 201 -6.05 -0.79 -7.05
N THR A 202 -6.88 -0.92 -8.07
CA THR A 202 -7.59 -2.15 -8.41
C THR A 202 -7.21 -2.60 -9.82
N GLY A 203 -7.14 -3.91 -10.04
CA GLY A 203 -6.85 -4.48 -11.35
C GLY A 203 -6.47 -5.95 -11.30
N SER A 204 -6.26 -6.56 -12.47
CA SER A 204 -5.79 -7.95 -12.55
C SER A 204 -4.28 -7.99 -12.73
N PHE A 205 -3.60 -8.76 -11.89
CA PHE A 205 -2.14 -8.90 -11.92
C PHE A 205 -1.74 -10.11 -12.76
N GLY A 206 -1.01 -9.88 -13.86
CA GLY A 206 -0.60 -10.92 -14.80
C GLY A 206 0.68 -11.68 -14.41
N GLY A 207 1.13 -11.59 -13.16
CA GLY A 207 2.38 -12.19 -12.70
C GLY A 207 2.82 -11.67 -11.33
N LYS A 208 4.02 -12.08 -10.90
CA LYS A 208 4.56 -11.69 -9.59
C LYS A 208 4.69 -10.18 -9.46
N LEU A 209 4.23 -9.67 -8.32
CA LEU A 209 4.41 -8.30 -7.86
C LEU A 209 5.53 -8.23 -6.82
N TYR A 210 6.46 -7.31 -7.02
CA TYR A 210 7.59 -7.08 -6.14
C TYR A 210 7.43 -5.73 -5.44
N PRO A 211 7.67 -5.64 -4.11
CA PRO A 211 7.79 -4.36 -3.42
C PRO A 211 8.83 -3.48 -4.11
N LEU A 212 8.55 -2.18 -4.25
CA LEU A 212 9.43 -1.19 -4.88
C LEU A 212 9.67 -0.03 -3.92
N PHE A 213 10.94 0.37 -3.80
CA PHE A 213 11.40 1.46 -2.95
C PHE A 213 12.34 2.37 -3.74
N ALA A 214 12.12 3.68 -3.66
CA ALA A 214 12.98 4.67 -4.31
C ALA A 214 13.12 5.92 -3.43
N PRO A 215 14.18 6.05 -2.63
CA PRO A 215 14.60 7.34 -2.08
C PRO A 215 15.24 8.17 -3.20
N MET A 216 14.83 9.43 -3.36
CA MET A 216 15.15 10.23 -4.57
C MET A 216 15.63 11.67 -4.26
N ASP A 217 16.26 11.90 -3.11
CA ASP A 217 16.78 13.22 -2.74
C ASP A 217 18.07 13.21 -1.89
N GLY A 218 18.81 12.10 -1.83
CA GLY A 218 20.02 11.97 -1.02
C GLY A 218 19.79 11.87 0.50
N ARG A 219 18.61 12.28 0.99
CA ARG A 219 18.34 12.44 2.44
C ARG A 219 17.28 11.48 2.94
N THR A 220 16.42 10.98 2.06
CA THR A 220 15.33 10.08 2.43
C THR A 220 15.91 8.71 2.79
N LEU A 221 15.80 8.36 4.07
CA LEU A 221 16.07 7.02 4.55
C LEU A 221 14.76 6.25 4.63
N MET A 222 14.67 5.14 3.90
CA MET A 222 13.57 4.20 4.03
C MET A 222 14.00 3.01 4.89
N THR A 223 13.15 2.60 5.81
CA THR A 223 13.33 1.40 6.63
C THR A 223 12.11 0.51 6.49
N VAL A 224 12.30 -0.70 5.95
CA VAL A 224 11.25 -1.71 5.82
C VAL A 224 11.06 -2.40 7.17
N ILE A 225 9.82 -2.42 7.65
CA ILE A 225 9.45 -2.91 8.97
C ILE A 225 8.52 -4.10 8.79
N LYS A 226 8.87 -5.20 9.47
CA LYS A 226 7.95 -6.31 9.67
C LYS A 226 6.86 -5.87 10.66
N PRO A 227 5.58 -5.84 10.25
CA PRO A 227 4.51 -5.40 11.12
C PRO A 227 4.30 -6.36 12.29
N LEU A 228 3.87 -5.83 13.44
CA LEU A 228 3.50 -6.65 14.60
C LEU A 228 2.01 -7.05 14.54
N PRO A 229 1.64 -8.31 14.85
CA PRO A 229 0.28 -8.82 14.71
C PRO A 229 -0.83 -8.04 15.42
N SER A 230 -0.52 -7.33 16.51
CA SER A 230 -1.50 -6.58 17.28
C SER A 230 -2.00 -5.30 16.61
N PHE A 231 -1.34 -4.81 15.54
CA PHE A 231 -1.59 -3.47 15.01
C PHE A 231 -2.34 -3.42 13.67
N VAL A 232 -2.44 -4.54 12.96
CA VAL A 232 -2.72 -4.56 11.52
C VAL A 232 -4.07 -5.20 11.12
N PRO A 233 -4.47 -6.38 11.65
CA PRO A 233 -5.47 -7.21 10.96
C PRO A 233 -6.88 -6.61 10.90
N ILE A 234 -7.33 -5.99 12.00
CA ILE A 234 -8.72 -5.54 12.12
C ILE A 234 -8.93 -4.23 11.35
N HIS A 235 -7.96 -3.32 11.43
CA HIS A 235 -8.13 -1.96 10.90
C HIS A 235 -8.10 -1.91 9.38
N ILE A 236 -7.16 -2.62 8.76
CA ILE A 236 -7.05 -2.69 7.29
C ILE A 236 -8.28 -3.37 6.71
N HIS A 237 -8.74 -4.46 7.34
CA HIS A 237 -9.92 -5.16 6.87
C HIS A 237 -11.20 -4.32 7.01
N VAL A 238 -11.40 -3.64 8.15
CA VAL A 238 -12.51 -2.69 8.34
C VAL A 238 -12.47 -1.59 7.28
N GLN A 239 -11.29 -1.00 7.02
CA GLN A 239 -11.15 0.02 5.99
C GLN A 239 -11.39 -0.50 4.58
N ASN A 240 -10.95 -1.71 4.25
CA ASN A 240 -11.23 -2.32 2.95
C ASN A 240 -12.71 -2.62 2.78
N VAL A 241 -13.39 -3.13 3.81
CA VAL A 241 -14.85 -3.33 3.77
C VAL A 241 -15.57 -1.99 3.60
N ILE A 242 -15.17 -0.95 4.33
CA ILE A 242 -15.74 0.41 4.19
C ILE A 242 -15.49 0.98 2.79
N ASN A 243 -14.27 0.82 2.25
CA ASN A 243 -13.87 1.35 0.94
C ASN A 243 -14.56 0.61 -0.21
N ASN A 244 -14.66 -0.72 -0.14
CA ASN A 244 -15.36 -1.54 -1.14
C ASN A 244 -16.88 -1.29 -1.11
N CYS A 245 -17.44 -0.85 0.02
CA CYS A 245 -18.82 -0.35 0.08
C CYS A 245 -18.98 1.05 -0.55
N GLY A 246 -17.88 1.78 -0.77
CA GLY A 246 -17.86 3.15 -1.29
C GLY A 246 -17.80 3.29 -2.82
N GLU A 247 -17.47 2.23 -3.57
CA GLU A 247 -17.35 2.27 -5.04
C GLU A 247 -18.70 2.20 -5.80
N LEU A 248 -19.84 2.17 -5.10
CA LEU A 248 -21.18 2.19 -5.70
C LEU A 248 -21.83 3.59 -5.82
N CYS A 249 -21.08 4.68 -5.63
CA CYS A 249 -21.65 6.03 -5.65
C CYS A 249 -20.81 7.03 -6.45
N MET A 250 -20.99 7.07 -7.78
CA MET A 250 -20.87 8.28 -8.59
C MET A 250 -21.69 8.12 -9.88
N GLU A 251 -22.97 8.49 -9.87
CA GLU A 251 -23.58 9.07 -11.09
C GLU A 251 -23.74 10.57 -10.84
N PRO A 252 -23.26 11.44 -11.75
CA PRO A 252 -23.41 12.88 -11.60
C PRO A 252 -24.85 13.30 -11.94
N LEU A 253 -25.37 14.25 -11.14
CA LEU A 253 -26.54 15.07 -11.49
C LEU A 253 -26.28 15.91 -12.74
#